data_AF-A0A2V6RT53-F1
#
_entry.id   AF-A0A2V6RT53-F1
#
_cell.length_a   1.000
_cell.length_b   1.000
_cell.length_c   1.000
_cell.angle_alpha   90.00
_cell.angle_beta   90.00
_cell.angle_gamma   90.00
#
_symmetry.space_group_name_H-M   'P 1'
#
loop_
_entity.id
_entity.type
_entity.pdbx_description
1 polymer ?
#
loop_
_entity_poly.entity_id
_entity_poly.type
_entity_poly.pdbx_seq_one_letter_code
_entity_poly.pdbx_strand_id
1 'polypeptide(L)'
;HRAVKYLPLLVPVAILIASACGSATDKQWYKPNVDYTAADFERDRIECTPKKKSLDETCLRDKGWLPLSGDVGPAVKAPSIPSRPKAGKY
;
A
#
# COMPACT_ATOMS: atom_id res chain seq x y z
N HIS A 1 19.09 -43.91 -20.02
CA HIS A 1 18.39 -42.62 -19.98
C HIS A 1 18.51 -42.00 -18.59
N ARG A 2 19.37 -40.98 -18.44
CA ARG A 2 19.52 -40.14 -17.25
C ARG A 2 18.24 -39.31 -17.08
N ALA A 3 17.42 -39.57 -16.07
CA ALA A 3 16.27 -38.69 -15.83
C ALA A 3 15.67 -38.75 -14.42
N VAL A 4 16.41 -39.05 -13.35
CA VAL A 4 15.84 -38.95 -11.99
C VAL A 4 16.89 -38.58 -10.95
N LYS A 5 17.53 -37.42 -11.07
CA LYS A 5 18.50 -36.94 -10.05
C LYS A 5 18.39 -35.45 -9.71
N TYR A 6 17.30 -34.79 -10.10
CA TYR A 6 17.10 -33.35 -9.85
C TYR A 6 15.74 -33.04 -9.22
N LEU A 7 14.99 -34.03 -8.76
CA LEU A 7 13.66 -33.81 -8.19
C LEU A 7 13.62 -33.20 -6.76
N PRO A 8 14.65 -33.26 -5.89
CA PRO A 8 14.55 -32.61 -4.59
C PRO A 8 15.09 -31.16 -4.59
N LEU A 9 15.60 -30.66 -5.72
CA LEU A 9 16.28 -29.35 -5.80
C LEU A 9 15.40 -28.26 -6.43
N LEU A 10 14.07 -28.36 -6.32
CA LEU A 10 13.13 -27.35 -6.83
C LEU A 10 12.06 -26.97 -5.80
N VAL A 11 12.35 -27.16 -4.51
CA VAL A 11 11.38 -26.86 -3.43
C VAL A 11 11.75 -25.64 -2.56
N PRO A 12 13.02 -25.23 -2.32
CA PRO A 12 13.26 -24.13 -1.37
C PRO A 12 13.03 -22.73 -1.97
N VAL A 13 12.86 -22.58 -3.28
CA VAL A 13 12.74 -21.26 -3.94
C VAL A 13 11.32 -20.67 -3.88
N ALA A 14 10.30 -21.48 -3.57
CA ALA A 14 8.91 -21.01 -3.54
C ALA A 14 8.53 -20.24 -2.26
N ILE A 15 9.36 -20.26 -1.21
CA ILE A 15 9.00 -19.72 0.12
C ILE A 15 9.36 -18.22 0.27
N LEU A 16 10.20 -17.66 -0.61
CA LEU A 16 10.70 -16.29 -0.44
C LEU A 16 9.75 -15.17 -0.93
N ILE A 17 8.58 -15.51 -1.49
CA ILE A 17 7.63 -14.50 -2.01
C ILE A 17 6.63 -14.04 -0.93
N ALA A 18 6.66 -14.62 0.28
CA ALA A 18 5.62 -14.39 1.30
C ALA A 18 5.95 -13.33 2.36
N SER A 19 7.13 -12.68 2.33
CA SER A 19 7.56 -11.78 3.43
C SER A 19 7.73 -10.31 3.00
N ALA A 20 6.76 -9.75 2.31
CA ALA A 20 6.65 -8.29 2.14
C ALA A 20 5.23 -7.76 2.38
N CYS A 21 4.40 -8.48 3.14
CA CYS A 21 3.21 -7.89 3.76
C CYS A 21 3.70 -7.09 4.99
N GLY A 22 4.30 -5.93 4.71
CA GLY A 22 4.99 -5.11 5.69
C GLY A 22 3.99 -4.51 6.67
N SER A 23 4.07 -4.95 7.92
CA SER A 23 3.47 -4.33 9.10
C SER A 23 4.25 -3.09 9.57
N ALA A 24 4.81 -2.32 8.64
CA ALA A 24 5.11 -0.93 8.92
C ALA A 24 3.78 -0.20 8.78
N THR A 25 3.45 0.72 9.69
CA THR A 25 2.28 1.60 9.58
C THR A 25 2.25 2.17 8.16
N ASP A 26 1.42 1.57 7.29
CA ASP A 26 1.43 1.85 5.86
C ASP A 26 0.75 3.20 5.70
N LYS A 27 1.56 4.26 5.80
CA LYS A 27 1.08 5.61 5.65
C LYS A 27 0.55 5.72 4.24
N GLN A 28 -0.75 5.96 4.14
CA GLN A 28 -1.42 6.08 2.85
C GLN A 28 -1.21 7.48 2.30
N TRP A 29 -1.02 7.60 0.99
CA TRP A 29 -0.74 8.86 0.30
C TRP A 29 -1.75 9.12 -0.82
N TYR A 30 -2.07 10.38 -1.07
CA TYR A 30 -2.91 10.80 -2.20
C TYR A 30 -2.43 12.13 -2.80
N LYS A 31 -2.67 12.35 -4.09
CA LYS A 31 -2.52 13.66 -4.72
C LYS A 31 -3.89 14.33 -4.86
N PRO A 32 -4.13 15.50 -4.24
CA PRO A 32 -5.37 16.24 -4.45
C PRO A 32 -5.39 16.89 -5.83
N ASN A 33 -6.58 16.98 -6.44
CA ASN A 33 -6.84 17.73 -7.68
C ASN A 33 -6.05 17.27 -8.93
N VAL A 34 -5.46 16.07 -8.90
CA VAL A 34 -4.69 15.51 -10.01
C VAL A 34 -5.02 14.03 -10.14
N ASP A 35 -5.28 13.57 -11.35
CA ASP A 35 -5.39 12.14 -11.64
C ASP A 35 -3.98 11.52 -11.61
N TYR A 36 -3.81 10.46 -10.84
CA TYR A 36 -2.55 9.75 -10.71
C TYR A 36 -2.75 8.25 -10.83
N THR A 37 -1.72 7.55 -11.29
CA THR A 37 -1.71 6.10 -11.34
C THR A 37 -0.85 5.52 -10.22
N ALA A 38 -1.00 4.22 -9.95
CA ALA A 38 -0.10 3.51 -9.05
C ALA A 38 1.37 3.56 -9.51
N ALA A 39 1.61 3.62 -10.83
CA ALA A 39 2.97 3.72 -11.37
C ALA A 39 3.62 5.07 -11.06
N ASP A 40 2.84 6.15 -11.02
CA ASP A 40 3.32 7.48 -10.62
C ASP A 40 3.72 7.50 -9.15
N PHE A 41 2.90 6.88 -8.29
CA PHE A 41 3.23 6.74 -6.87
C PHE A 41 4.52 5.95 -6.69
N GLU A 42 4.66 4.80 -7.37
CA GLU A 42 5.83 3.94 -7.22
C GLU A 42 7.12 4.65 -7.65
N ARG A 43 7.09 5.38 -8.77
CA ARG A 43 8.22 6.18 -9.24
C ARG A 43 8.64 7.22 -8.20
N ASP A 44 7.68 8.02 -7.73
CA ASP A 44 7.96 9.10 -6.78
C ASP A 44 8.38 8.53 -5.42
N ARG A 45 7.82 7.38 -5.00
CA ARG A 45 8.19 6.65 -3.78
C ARG A 45 9.64 6.17 -3.85
N ILE A 46 10.07 5.56 -4.95
CA ILE A 46 11.45 5.10 -5.15
C ILE A 46 12.41 6.29 -5.14
N GLU A 47 12.04 7.38 -5.82
CA GLU A 47 12.83 8.62 -5.83
C GLU A 47 13.00 9.21 -4.41
N CYS A 48 11.92 9.20 -3.64
CA CYS A 48 11.87 9.70 -2.27
C CYS A 48 12.29 8.67 -1.20
N THR A 49 12.70 7.45 -1.57
CA THR A 49 13.19 6.43 -0.63
C THR A 49 14.69 6.22 -0.84
N PRO A 50 15.55 6.83 0.01
CA PRO A 50 16.97 6.58 -0.05
C PRO A 50 17.25 5.10 0.17
N LYS A 51 18.27 4.54 -0.52
CA LYS A 51 18.58 3.09 -0.61
C LYS A 51 18.63 2.28 0.70
N LYS A 52 18.62 2.92 1.87
CA LYS A 52 18.61 2.28 3.21
C LYS A 52 17.79 3.06 4.27
N LYS A 53 16.92 3.98 3.86
CA LYS A 53 16.11 4.77 4.79
C LYS A 53 14.61 4.59 4.53
N SER A 54 13.82 4.99 5.50
CA SER A 54 12.38 5.18 5.33
C SER A 54 12.10 6.24 4.26
N LEU A 55 10.90 6.17 3.70
CA LEU A 55 10.34 7.15 2.79
C LEU A 55 10.48 8.58 3.35
N ASP A 56 11.04 9.49 2.56
CA ASP A 56 11.13 10.91 2.91
C ASP A 56 9.78 11.60 2.64
N GLU A 57 9.06 11.92 3.71
CA GLU A 57 7.76 12.58 3.61
C GLU A 57 7.83 13.98 3.01
N THR A 58 8.95 14.69 3.18
CA THR A 58 9.11 16.05 2.64
C THR A 58 9.23 15.97 1.13
N CYS A 59 10.06 15.05 0.63
CA CYS A 59 10.18 14.77 -0.80
C CYS A 59 8.83 14.40 -1.42
N LEU A 60 8.04 13.54 -0.76
CA LEU A 60 6.71 13.18 -1.26
C LEU A 60 5.75 14.38 -1.29
N ARG A 61 5.75 15.22 -0.25
CA ARG A 61 4.95 16.45 -0.21
C ARG A 61 5.35 17.42 -1.32
N ASP A 62 6.63 17.56 -1.62
CA ASP A 62 7.14 18.40 -2.72
C ASP A 62 6.68 17.87 -4.09
N LYS A 63 6.52 16.56 -4.22
CA LYS A 63 5.93 15.91 -5.41
C LYS A 63 4.40 16.04 -5.46
N GLY A 64 3.77 16.65 -4.45
CA GLY A 64 2.33 16.86 -4.34
C GLY A 64 1.57 15.73 -3.63
N TRP A 65 2.25 14.76 -3.05
CA TRP A 65 1.62 13.70 -2.26
C TRP A 65 1.32 14.18 -0.85
N LEU A 66 0.07 14.09 -0.44
CA LEU A 66 -0.37 14.37 0.92
C LEU A 66 -0.63 13.05 1.67
N PRO A 67 -0.26 12.97 2.95
CA PRO A 67 -0.61 11.82 3.77
C PRO A 67 -2.11 11.83 4.03
N LEU A 68 -2.77 10.68 3.90
CA LEU A 68 -4.12 10.53 4.45
C LEU A 68 -4.01 10.57 5.97
N SER A 69 -4.87 11.35 6.62
CA SER A 69 -4.95 11.45 8.08
C SER A 69 -5.53 10.18 8.74
N GLY A 70 -5.51 9.02 8.08
CA GLY A 70 -5.98 7.73 8.61
C GLY A 70 -5.05 7.10 9.65
N ASP A 71 -3.80 7.55 9.73
CA ASP A 71 -2.78 6.94 10.59
C ASP A 71 -2.55 7.70 11.92
N VAL A 72 -3.28 8.79 12.17
CA VAL A 72 -3.23 9.51 13.47
C VAL A 72 -4.17 8.84 14.48
N GLY A 73 -3.75 7.69 15.03
CA GLY A 73 -4.39 7.07 16.20
C GLY A 73 -5.76 6.40 15.96
N PRO A 74 -6.30 5.68 16.95
CA PRO A 74 -7.47 4.80 16.76
C PRO A 74 -8.66 5.60 16.23
N ALA A 75 -9.32 5.04 15.21
CA ALA A 75 -10.48 5.61 14.53
C ALA A 75 -11.41 6.34 15.50
N VAL A 76 -11.39 7.67 15.46
CA VAL A 76 -12.49 8.45 16.03
C VAL A 76 -13.71 8.06 15.21
N LYS A 77 -14.69 7.43 15.87
CA LYS A 77 -15.90 6.82 15.29
C LYS A 77 -16.33 7.51 14.00
N ALA A 78 -16.43 6.74 12.92
CA ALA A 78 -17.02 7.21 11.67
C ALA A 78 -18.33 7.97 11.96
N PRO A 79 -18.57 9.15 11.37
CA PRO A 79 -19.85 9.83 11.50
C PRO A 79 -20.95 8.87 11.08
N SER A 80 -21.91 8.61 11.98
CA SER A 80 -23.04 7.73 11.68
C SER A 80 -23.85 8.36 10.56
N ILE A 81 -23.74 7.81 9.35
CA ILE A 81 -24.62 8.18 8.23
C ILE A 81 -26.05 7.78 8.66
N PRO A 82 -27.02 8.71 8.71
CA PRO A 82 -28.38 8.36 9.07
C PRO A 82 -28.92 7.35 8.06
N SER A 83 -29.37 6.20 8.56
CA SER A 83 -29.96 5.13 7.76
C SER A 83 -31.11 5.68 6.92
N ARG A 84 -30.96 5.60 5.60
CA ARG A 84 -31.98 5.97 4.62
C ARG A 84 -33.30 5.25 4.96
N PRO A 85 -34.43 5.96 5.16
CA PRO A 85 -35.69 5.28 5.47
C PRO A 85 -36.08 4.38 4.30
N LYS A 86 -36.45 3.13 4.62
CA LYS A 86 -36.90 2.17 3.61
C LYS A 86 -38.14 2.74 2.91
N ALA A 87 -38.02 2.98 1.61
CA ALA A 87 -39.13 3.34 0.75
C ALA A 87 -40.21 2.25 0.87
N GLY A 88 -41.43 2.67 1.18
CA GLY A 88 -42.61 1.82 1.30
C GLY A 88 -42.90 1.10 -0.02
N LYS A 89 -43.38 -0.14 0.10
CA LYS A 89 -43.95 -0.87 -1.03
C LYS A 89 -45.39 -0.38 -1.23
N TYR A 90 -45.69 0.06 -2.45
CA TYR A 90 -47.05 0.08 -2.98
C TYR A 90 -47.51 -1.35 -3.27
#